data_AF-T0RDH7-F1
#
_entry.id   AF-T0RDH7-F1
#
_cell.length_a   1.000
_cell.length_b   1.000
_cell.length_c   1.000
_cell.angle_alpha   90.00
_cell.angle_beta   90.00
_cell.angle_gamma   90.00
#
_symmetry.space_group_name_H-M   'P 1'
#
loop_
_entity.id
_entity.type
_entity.pdbx_description
1 polymer ?
#
loop_
_entity_poly.entity_id
_entity_poly.type
_entity_poly.pdbx_seq_one_letter_code
_entity_poly.pdbx_strand_id
1 'polypeptide(L)'
;MPETSLPSWVATNRHVVAWDDGFRPSGASAADAAPAPGKMVVDQPKTAPGLFRIVENAVPDAVAGDLYESAVAAKVWGVYIRTSDVFDRQLEAYPETKDDHARHTLALRTIRAFLLGAEAIPAADWAATHGVVVWVITSTVSDTVAYHMDYAEMFRYQTNVTYPPMYGATLHVSRLNETPESHMEGGAFYANTRGLDHYKEHGYKESVAPLPSLDQMTTDASYVVVPYKYKRGIVMDGNFPHGSIPVSALPYDTARVVVGFNLFNHEIGPHAEAYPEHSAKFNKYVKVAQAAAAKTATLSMASIKRCPRQAAFLRFLLRKAKEKNLIQNATFVGRSSNTAAT
;
A
#
# COMPACT_ATOMS: atom_id res chain seq x y z
N MET A 1 -7.74 -17.33 15.05
CA MET A 1 -6.52 -16.51 14.84
C MET A 1 -6.10 -16.02 16.21
N PRO A 2 -4.82 -15.97 16.58
CA PRO A 2 -4.46 -15.33 17.83
C PRO A 2 -4.96 -13.89 17.75
N GLU A 3 -5.69 -13.42 18.77
CA GLU A 3 -5.96 -12.01 18.96
C GLU A 3 -4.62 -11.29 18.89
N THR A 4 -4.37 -10.54 17.81
CA THR A 4 -3.28 -9.57 17.82
C THR A 4 -3.71 -8.49 18.78
N SER A 5 -3.32 -8.63 20.04
CA SER A 5 -3.40 -7.55 21.01
C SER A 5 -2.77 -6.32 20.37
N LEU A 6 -3.49 -5.19 20.45
CA LEU A 6 -2.95 -3.92 19.98
C LEU A 6 -1.57 -3.70 20.62
N PRO A 7 -0.56 -3.23 19.88
CA PRO A 7 0.71 -2.85 20.48
C PRO A 7 0.46 -1.90 21.65
N SER A 8 1.22 -2.06 22.74
CA SER A 8 1.01 -1.27 23.96
C SER A 8 1.08 0.23 23.71
N TRP A 9 1.90 0.67 22.75
CA TRP A 9 2.03 2.07 22.36
C TRP A 9 0.72 2.65 21.83
N VAL A 10 -0.18 1.86 21.22
CA VAL A 10 -1.46 2.37 20.69
C VAL A 10 -2.34 2.95 21.79
N ALA A 11 -2.25 2.41 23.03
CA ALA A 11 -3.03 2.88 24.16
C ALA A 11 -2.44 4.13 24.83
N THR A 12 -1.13 4.35 24.70
CA THR A 12 -0.40 5.43 25.39
C THR A 12 0.01 6.56 24.46
N ASN A 13 -0.04 6.35 23.14
CA ASN A 13 0.38 7.33 22.16
C ASN A 13 -0.72 8.40 21.98
N ARG A 14 -0.41 9.63 22.42
CA ARG A 14 -1.30 10.80 22.32
C ARG A 14 -1.70 11.19 20.89
N HIS A 15 -0.97 10.68 19.90
CA HIS A 15 -1.21 10.90 18.48
C HIS A 15 -2.25 9.92 17.92
N VAL A 16 -2.70 8.95 18.69
CA VAL A 16 -3.76 8.01 18.29
C VAL A 16 -5.11 8.59 18.67
N VAL A 17 -5.95 8.87 17.67
CA VAL A 17 -7.32 9.38 17.87
C VAL A 17 -8.35 8.41 17.30
N ALA A 18 -9.58 8.45 17.81
CA ALA A 18 -10.69 7.76 17.19
C ALA A 18 -10.96 8.35 15.80
N TRP A 19 -11.15 7.49 14.80
CA TRP A 19 -11.31 7.89 13.42
C TRP A 19 -12.18 6.89 12.65
N ASP A 20 -13.21 7.39 11.99
CA ASP A 20 -14.01 6.60 11.04
C ASP A 20 -13.89 7.24 9.67
N ASP A 21 -13.18 6.58 8.75
CA ASP A 21 -13.07 7.00 7.35
C ASP A 21 -14.05 6.22 6.45
N GLY A 22 -15.00 5.48 7.02
CA GLY A 22 -15.96 4.65 6.28
C GLY A 22 -15.41 3.30 5.78
N PHE A 23 -14.12 2.99 6.01
CA PHE A 23 -13.54 1.69 5.66
C PHE A 23 -13.20 0.84 6.87
N ARG A 24 -13.72 -0.40 6.84
CA ARG A 24 -13.49 -1.41 7.87
C ARG A 24 -12.76 -2.62 7.28
N PRO A 25 -11.53 -2.90 7.72
CA PRO A 25 -10.81 -4.09 7.29
C PRO A 25 -11.51 -5.35 7.81
N SER A 26 -11.66 -6.34 6.94
CA SER A 26 -12.37 -7.60 7.19
C SER A 26 -11.79 -8.47 8.31
N GLY A 27 -10.58 -8.16 8.80
CA GLY A 27 -9.92 -8.89 9.88
C GLY A 27 -10.21 -8.36 11.29
N ALA A 28 -10.85 -7.20 11.42
CA ALA A 28 -11.00 -6.48 12.69
C ALA A 28 -12.33 -6.70 13.43
N SER A 29 -13.19 -7.63 12.97
CA SER A 29 -14.45 -7.92 13.66
C SER A 29 -14.20 -8.75 14.92
N ALA A 30 -14.38 -8.13 16.10
CA ALA A 30 -14.67 -8.89 17.31
C ALA A 30 -16.03 -9.59 17.13
N ALA A 31 -16.07 -10.88 17.40
CA ALA A 31 -17.34 -11.58 17.58
C ALA A 31 -18.07 -10.92 18.76
N ASP A 32 -19.32 -10.52 18.55
CA ASP A 32 -20.30 -10.23 19.60
C ASP A 32 -20.23 -8.88 20.36
N ALA A 33 -19.45 -7.89 19.90
CA ALA A 33 -19.53 -6.52 20.43
C ALA A 33 -19.82 -5.49 19.32
N ALA A 34 -20.48 -4.38 19.68
CA ALA A 34 -20.61 -3.23 18.77
C ALA A 34 -19.20 -2.86 18.27
N PRO A 35 -18.95 -2.83 16.95
CA PRO A 35 -17.61 -2.68 16.43
C PRO A 35 -17.05 -1.32 16.86
N ALA A 36 -15.90 -1.35 17.56
CA ALA A 36 -15.20 -0.14 17.95
C ALA A 36 -14.83 0.69 16.69
N PRO A 37 -14.97 2.02 16.73
CA PRO A 37 -14.53 2.87 15.63
C PRO A 37 -13.04 2.66 15.36
N GLY A 38 -12.62 2.86 14.11
CA GLY A 38 -11.21 2.82 13.74
C GLY A 38 -10.40 3.85 14.53
N LYS A 39 -9.08 3.77 14.43
CA LYS A 39 -8.18 4.79 14.97
C LYS A 39 -7.26 5.30 13.88
N MET A 40 -6.77 6.52 14.04
CA MET A 40 -5.79 7.15 13.16
C MET A 40 -4.62 7.66 13.99
N VAL A 41 -3.41 7.50 13.48
CA VAL A 41 -2.24 8.24 13.99
C VAL A 41 -2.15 9.58 13.26
N VAL A 42 -2.23 10.66 14.02
CA VAL A 42 -2.21 12.05 13.52
C VAL A 42 -0.96 12.80 14.00
N ASP A 43 -0.60 13.91 13.37
CA ASP A 43 0.47 14.79 13.83
C ASP A 43 1.81 14.09 14.14
N GLN A 44 2.21 13.14 13.29
CA GLN A 44 3.49 12.46 13.42
C GLN A 44 4.65 13.48 13.46
N PRO A 45 5.58 13.37 14.42
CA PRO A 45 6.72 14.27 14.51
C PRO A 45 7.56 14.24 13.23
N LYS A 46 7.72 15.41 12.61
CA LYS A 46 8.56 15.64 11.42
C LYS A 46 8.92 17.11 11.31
N THR A 47 10.03 17.43 10.66
CA THR A 47 10.54 18.80 10.57
C THR A 47 9.86 19.66 9.51
N ALA A 48 9.24 19.04 8.50
CA ALA A 48 8.49 19.74 7.46
C ALA A 48 7.05 19.20 7.33
N PRO A 49 6.12 19.57 8.24
CA PRO A 49 4.71 19.29 8.07
C PRO A 49 4.14 20.07 6.87
N GLY A 50 3.24 19.43 6.12
CA GLY A 50 2.65 20.02 4.91
C GLY A 50 3.61 20.09 3.71
N LEU A 51 4.72 19.36 3.74
CA LEU A 51 5.65 19.28 2.62
C LEU A 51 4.92 18.82 1.35
N PHE A 52 5.11 19.54 0.25
CA PHE A 52 4.82 19.08 -1.10
C PHE A 52 5.95 19.56 -2.00
N ARG A 53 6.61 18.65 -2.70
CA ARG A 53 7.77 18.96 -3.53
C ARG A 53 7.75 18.14 -4.81
N ILE A 54 8.01 18.82 -5.92
CA ILE A 54 8.24 18.19 -7.21
C ILE A 54 9.74 18.23 -7.50
N VAL A 55 10.30 17.10 -7.87
CA VAL A 55 11.71 16.94 -8.26
C VAL A 55 11.75 16.50 -9.71
N GLU A 56 12.23 17.37 -10.59
CA GLU A 56 12.45 17.05 -11.99
C GLU A 56 13.75 16.28 -12.17
N ASN A 57 13.79 15.31 -13.09
CA ASN A 57 14.96 14.45 -13.31
C ASN A 57 15.46 13.79 -12.01
N ALA A 58 14.51 13.30 -11.20
CA ALA A 58 14.76 12.77 -9.86
C ALA A 58 15.72 11.57 -9.80
N VAL A 59 15.90 10.87 -10.92
CA VAL A 59 16.81 9.73 -11.04
C VAL A 59 17.54 9.74 -12.39
N PRO A 60 18.70 9.08 -12.50
CA PRO A 60 19.36 8.83 -13.79
C PRO A 60 18.53 7.93 -14.72
N ASP A 61 18.76 8.03 -16.03
CA ASP A 61 18.05 7.24 -17.05
C ASP A 61 18.18 5.73 -16.83
N ALA A 62 19.37 5.27 -16.41
CA ALA A 62 19.62 3.85 -16.12
C ALA A 62 18.70 3.35 -14.99
N VAL A 63 18.55 4.12 -13.91
CA VAL A 63 17.69 3.73 -12.78
C VAL A 63 16.22 3.72 -13.20
N ALA A 64 15.78 4.72 -13.97
CA ALA A 64 14.40 4.76 -14.49
C ALA A 64 14.12 3.59 -15.45
N GLY A 65 15.08 3.24 -16.32
CA GLY A 65 14.99 2.08 -17.21
C GLY A 65 14.88 0.77 -16.45
N ASP A 66 15.77 0.53 -15.48
CA ASP A 66 15.75 -0.68 -14.65
C ASP A 66 14.43 -0.82 -13.87
N LEU A 67 13.89 0.28 -13.34
CA LEU A 67 12.59 0.31 -12.66
C LEU A 67 11.45 -0.04 -13.61
N TYR A 68 11.44 0.55 -14.81
CA TYR A 68 10.43 0.28 -15.83
C TYR A 68 10.44 -1.18 -16.23
N GLU A 69 11.60 -1.74 -16.59
CA GLU A 69 11.74 -3.13 -17.01
C GLU A 69 11.33 -4.10 -15.89
N SER A 70 11.80 -3.84 -14.66
CA SER A 70 11.45 -4.64 -13.48
C SER A 70 9.95 -4.61 -13.20
N ALA A 71 9.31 -3.45 -13.36
CA ALA A 71 7.87 -3.29 -13.16
C ALA A 71 7.07 -4.00 -14.27
N VAL A 72 7.41 -3.80 -15.55
CA VAL A 72 6.71 -4.46 -16.68
C VAL A 72 6.77 -5.98 -16.56
N ALA A 73 7.93 -6.53 -16.20
CA ALA A 73 8.10 -7.97 -16.04
C ALA A 73 7.23 -8.55 -14.91
N ALA A 74 7.04 -7.80 -13.82
CA ALA A 74 6.37 -8.28 -12.61
C ALA A 74 4.91 -7.81 -12.45
N LYS A 75 4.52 -6.76 -13.17
CA LYS A 75 3.34 -5.91 -13.00
C LYS A 75 3.28 -5.13 -11.67
N VAL A 76 3.68 -5.77 -10.58
CA VAL A 76 3.66 -5.21 -9.24
C VAL A 76 4.69 -5.90 -8.36
N TRP A 77 5.42 -5.14 -7.56
CA TRP A 77 6.26 -5.66 -6.48
C TRP A 77 6.51 -4.57 -5.44
N GLY A 78 6.96 -4.97 -4.26
CA GLY A 78 7.48 -4.04 -3.27
C GLY A 78 8.43 -4.69 -2.28
N VAL A 79 9.33 -3.89 -1.73
CA VAL A 79 10.41 -4.26 -0.82
C VAL A 79 10.57 -3.19 0.27
N TYR A 80 11.31 -3.52 1.32
CA TYR A 80 11.63 -2.59 2.41
C TYR A 80 13.13 -2.37 2.50
N ILE A 81 13.54 -1.10 2.57
CA ILE A 81 14.94 -0.70 2.70
C ILE A 81 15.10 0.07 4.01
N ARG A 82 15.96 -0.42 4.90
CA ARG A 82 16.23 0.26 6.17
C ARG A 82 17.06 1.52 5.95
N THR A 83 16.85 2.52 6.80
CA THR A 83 17.65 3.75 6.79
C THR A 83 19.14 3.44 6.98
N SER A 84 19.50 2.46 7.81
CA SER A 84 20.90 1.99 7.95
C SER A 84 21.53 1.64 6.61
N ASP A 85 20.78 0.94 5.76
CA ASP A 85 21.25 0.43 4.47
C ASP A 85 21.34 1.59 3.46
N VAL A 86 20.41 2.55 3.51
CA VAL A 86 20.46 3.77 2.69
C VAL A 86 21.76 4.54 2.92
N PHE A 87 22.19 4.69 4.18
CA PHE A 87 23.40 5.44 4.54
C PHE A 87 24.69 4.62 4.52
N ASP A 88 24.63 3.28 4.42
CA ASP A 88 25.81 2.42 4.30
C ASP A 88 26.45 2.52 2.91
N ARG A 89 27.50 3.33 2.79
CA ARG A 89 28.24 3.53 1.54
C ARG A 89 28.92 2.27 1.00
N GLN A 90 29.13 1.24 1.82
CA GLN A 90 29.73 -0.03 1.38
C GLN A 90 28.70 -0.96 0.73
N LEU A 91 27.41 -0.77 1.05
CA LEU A 91 26.33 -1.56 0.46
C LEU A 91 25.94 -0.97 -0.91
N GLU A 92 26.56 -1.45 -1.98
CA GLU A 92 26.19 -1.07 -3.35
C GLU A 92 25.07 -1.96 -3.95
N ALA A 93 25.00 -3.20 -3.47
CA ALA A 93 24.00 -4.18 -3.86
C ALA A 93 23.76 -5.17 -2.71
N TYR A 94 22.53 -5.64 -2.59
CA TYR A 94 22.22 -6.74 -1.68
C TYR A 94 22.76 -8.07 -2.22
N PRO A 95 23.21 -8.98 -1.33
CA PRO A 95 23.76 -10.27 -1.74
C PRO A 95 22.66 -11.16 -2.35
N GLU A 96 23.04 -12.04 -3.27
CA GLU A 96 22.11 -12.97 -3.94
C GLU A 96 21.35 -13.89 -2.97
N THR A 97 21.90 -14.11 -1.77
CA THR A 97 21.28 -14.88 -0.69
C THR A 97 20.04 -14.22 -0.10
N LYS A 98 19.79 -12.93 -0.39
CA LYS A 98 18.60 -12.22 0.05
C LYS A 98 17.46 -12.43 -0.97
N ASP A 99 16.29 -12.77 -0.46
CA ASP A 99 15.08 -12.83 -1.28
C ASP A 99 14.84 -11.49 -2.00
N ASP A 100 14.51 -11.54 -3.29
CA ASP A 100 14.33 -10.36 -4.14
C ASP A 100 15.54 -9.39 -4.11
N HIS A 101 16.79 -9.88 -3.96
CA HIS A 101 17.99 -9.03 -3.86
C HIS A 101 18.10 -7.99 -4.98
N ALA A 102 17.77 -8.34 -6.22
CA ALA A 102 17.83 -7.42 -7.36
C ALA A 102 16.87 -6.23 -7.18
N ARG A 103 15.65 -6.47 -6.69
CA ARG A 103 14.67 -5.42 -6.38
C ARG A 103 15.08 -4.58 -5.18
N HIS A 104 15.69 -5.20 -4.17
CA HIS A 104 16.22 -4.46 -3.02
C HIS A 104 17.38 -3.55 -3.44
N THR A 105 18.30 -4.03 -4.28
CA THR A 105 19.39 -3.23 -4.85
C THR A 105 18.85 -2.06 -5.68
N LEU A 106 17.86 -2.32 -6.52
CA LEU A 106 17.22 -1.29 -7.34
C LEU A 106 16.49 -0.24 -6.48
N ALA A 107 15.74 -0.67 -5.47
CA ALA A 107 15.08 0.21 -4.52
C ALA A 107 16.09 1.07 -3.74
N LEU A 108 17.20 0.48 -3.27
CA LEU A 108 18.28 1.19 -2.58
C LEU A 108 18.89 2.28 -3.46
N ARG A 109 19.24 1.96 -4.70
CA ARG A 109 19.77 2.93 -5.68
C ARG A 109 18.79 4.06 -5.95
N THR A 110 17.51 3.72 -6.08
CA THR A 110 16.44 4.69 -6.32
C THR A 110 16.26 5.64 -5.13
N ILE A 111 16.23 5.14 -3.89
CA ILE A 111 16.15 5.97 -2.68
C ILE A 111 17.34 6.93 -2.62
N ARG A 112 18.56 6.42 -2.85
CA ARG A 112 19.78 7.24 -2.83
C ARG A 112 19.77 8.32 -3.89
N ALA A 113 19.31 8.04 -5.10
CA ALA A 113 19.23 9.03 -6.17
C ALA A 113 18.13 10.08 -5.89
N PHE A 114 16.91 9.62 -5.59
CA PHE A 114 15.75 10.50 -5.49
C PHE A 114 15.61 11.13 -4.10
N LEU A 115 15.45 10.34 -3.04
CA LEU A 115 15.08 10.89 -1.74
C LEU A 115 16.27 11.54 -1.02
N LEU A 116 17.46 10.96 -1.16
CA LEU A 116 18.69 11.49 -0.54
C LEU A 116 19.43 12.46 -1.47
N GLY A 117 19.75 12.03 -2.69
CA GLY A 117 20.58 12.78 -3.64
C GLY A 117 19.95 14.07 -4.16
N ALA A 118 18.62 14.09 -4.30
CA ALA A 118 17.88 15.31 -4.63
C ALA A 118 17.43 16.12 -3.39
N GLU A 119 17.89 15.74 -2.20
CA GLU A 119 17.55 16.34 -0.91
C GLU A 119 16.03 16.49 -0.71
N ALA A 120 15.26 15.52 -1.22
CA ALA A 120 13.81 15.65 -1.33
C ALA A 120 13.10 15.60 0.03
N ILE A 121 13.77 15.03 1.04
CA ILE A 121 13.33 14.93 2.44
C ILE A 121 14.31 15.70 3.34
N PRO A 122 13.84 16.44 4.36
CA PRO A 122 14.74 17.10 5.31
C PRO A 122 15.71 16.12 5.98
N ALA A 123 17.00 16.50 6.04
CA ALA A 123 18.05 15.65 6.58
C ALA A 123 17.76 15.16 8.02
N ALA A 124 17.15 16.01 8.84
CA ALA A 124 16.80 15.70 10.23
C ALA A 124 15.74 14.59 10.35
N ASP A 125 14.83 14.45 9.39
CA ASP A 125 13.74 13.47 9.44
C ASP A 125 14.23 12.04 9.17
N TRP A 126 15.41 11.87 8.55
CA TRP A 126 16.02 10.56 8.37
C TRP A 126 16.37 9.89 9.70
N ALA A 127 16.71 10.65 10.75
CA ALA A 127 17.00 10.10 12.07
C ALA A 127 15.76 9.43 12.70
N ALA A 128 14.58 10.00 12.45
CA ALA A 128 13.30 9.45 12.90
C ALA A 128 12.75 8.34 11.98
N THR A 129 13.31 8.19 10.77
CA THR A 129 12.89 7.20 9.77
C THR A 129 13.57 5.86 10.03
N HIS A 130 12.78 4.80 10.20
CA HIS A 130 13.28 3.42 10.29
C HIS A 130 13.68 2.88 8.92
N GLY A 131 12.88 3.19 7.91
CA GLY A 131 13.12 2.77 6.54
C GLY A 131 11.97 3.12 5.61
N VAL A 132 12.12 2.66 4.37
CA VAL A 132 11.27 3.03 3.25
C VAL A 132 10.69 1.78 2.64
N VAL A 133 9.36 1.70 2.56
CA VAL A 133 8.72 0.77 1.62
C VAL A 133 8.87 1.36 0.23
N VAL A 134 9.40 0.59 -0.71
CA VAL A 134 9.42 0.93 -2.13
C VAL A 134 8.56 -0.07 -2.87
N TRP A 135 7.59 0.42 -3.62
CA TRP A 135 6.71 -0.41 -4.42
C TRP A 135 6.59 0.12 -5.85
N VAL A 136 6.25 -0.76 -6.78
CA VAL A 136 5.99 -0.39 -8.17
C VAL A 136 4.65 -0.95 -8.61
N ILE A 137 4.01 -0.23 -9.51
CA ILE A 137 2.79 -0.67 -10.16
C ILE A 137 2.81 -0.30 -11.64
N THR A 138 2.41 -1.24 -12.48
CA THR A 138 2.09 -1.00 -13.89
C THR A 138 0.59 -0.74 -14.03
N SER A 139 0.22 0.29 -14.79
CA SER A 139 -1.15 0.60 -15.14
C SER A 139 -1.33 0.76 -16.66
N THR A 140 -2.53 0.50 -17.13
CA THR A 140 -2.99 0.53 -18.52
C THR A 140 -4.16 1.51 -18.68
N VAL A 141 -4.76 1.59 -19.87
CA VAL A 141 -5.93 2.45 -20.11
C VAL A 141 -7.07 2.06 -19.18
N SER A 142 -7.79 3.07 -18.67
CA SER A 142 -8.85 2.96 -17.66
C SER A 142 -8.42 2.59 -16.24
N ASP A 143 -7.14 2.31 -15.99
CA ASP A 143 -6.67 2.14 -14.62
C ASP A 143 -6.67 3.49 -13.89
N THR A 144 -7.06 3.45 -12.63
CA THR A 144 -7.03 4.59 -11.72
C THR A 144 -6.61 4.16 -10.32
N VAL A 145 -5.80 5.00 -9.68
CA VAL A 145 -5.58 4.95 -8.24
C VAL A 145 -6.68 5.80 -7.60
N ALA A 146 -7.65 5.12 -7.00
CA ALA A 146 -8.74 5.76 -6.29
C ALA A 146 -8.23 6.65 -5.15
N TYR A 147 -9.03 7.64 -4.77
CA TYR A 147 -8.73 8.52 -3.65
C TYR A 147 -8.47 7.76 -2.36
N HIS A 148 -7.32 8.00 -1.74
CA HIS A 148 -6.94 7.38 -0.49
C HIS A 148 -5.85 8.20 0.18
N MET A 149 -5.48 7.80 1.39
CA MET A 149 -4.22 8.19 2.01
C MET A 149 -3.38 6.92 2.11
N ASP A 150 -2.07 7.02 1.93
CA ASP A 150 -1.17 5.89 2.16
C ASP A 150 -1.13 5.55 3.65
N TYR A 151 -0.97 4.27 3.98
CA TYR A 151 -0.79 3.83 5.36
C TYR A 151 -0.13 2.45 5.41
N ALA A 152 0.35 2.06 6.60
CA ALA A 152 0.81 0.70 6.86
C ALA A 152 -0.37 -0.30 6.76
N GLU A 153 -0.67 -0.76 5.54
CA GLU A 153 -1.92 -1.44 5.22
C GLU A 153 -2.11 -2.72 6.04
N MET A 154 -1.05 -3.52 6.16
CA MET A 154 -1.11 -4.74 6.95
C MET A 154 -1.36 -4.50 8.44
N PHE A 155 -0.83 -3.41 8.98
CA PHE A 155 -1.08 -3.03 10.36
C PHE A 155 -2.56 -2.65 10.54
N ARG A 156 -3.12 -1.86 9.62
CA ARG A 156 -4.55 -1.52 9.64
C ARG A 156 -5.43 -2.76 9.58
N TYR A 157 -5.13 -3.73 8.72
CA TYR A 157 -5.90 -4.98 8.63
C TYR A 157 -5.90 -5.80 9.93
N GLN A 158 -4.84 -5.71 10.73
CA GLN A 158 -4.69 -6.46 11.98
C GLN A 158 -5.24 -5.74 13.21
N THR A 159 -5.29 -4.41 13.17
CA THR A 159 -5.53 -3.59 14.37
C THR A 159 -6.67 -2.58 14.24
N ASN A 160 -7.15 -2.34 13.02
CA ASN A 160 -8.05 -1.23 12.68
C ASN A 160 -7.49 0.17 13.02
N VAL A 161 -6.16 0.28 13.10
CA VAL A 161 -5.45 1.55 13.27
C VAL A 161 -4.81 1.93 11.94
N THR A 162 -5.19 3.07 11.39
CA THR A 162 -4.56 3.67 10.22
C THR A 162 -3.31 4.41 10.66
N TYR A 163 -2.17 4.04 10.07
CA TYR A 163 -0.87 4.65 10.36
C TYR A 163 -0.27 5.18 9.06
N PRO A 164 -0.43 6.47 8.74
CA PRO A 164 0.15 7.07 7.54
C PRO A 164 1.68 7.03 7.58
N PRO A 165 2.39 7.05 6.44
CA PRO A 165 3.82 7.31 6.47
C PRO A 165 4.12 8.72 6.99
N MET A 166 5.36 8.98 7.42
CA MET A 166 5.81 10.36 7.68
C MET A 166 5.73 11.19 6.40
N TYR A 167 6.24 10.61 5.31
CA TYR A 167 6.24 11.15 3.96
C TYR A 167 5.88 10.05 2.96
N GLY A 168 5.02 10.40 2.01
CA GLY A 168 4.78 9.61 0.81
C GLY A 168 5.57 10.21 -0.35
N ALA A 169 6.00 9.38 -1.30
CA ALA A 169 6.51 9.88 -2.56
C ALA A 169 6.11 8.98 -3.72
N THR A 170 6.08 9.55 -4.92
CA THR A 170 5.92 8.82 -6.18
C THR A 170 6.99 9.24 -7.18
N LEU A 171 7.34 8.33 -8.10
CA LEU A 171 8.29 8.56 -9.18
C LEU A 171 7.73 7.99 -10.48
N HIS A 172 7.73 8.83 -11.51
CA HIS A 172 7.31 8.48 -12.87
C HIS A 172 8.49 7.92 -13.67
N VAL A 173 8.39 6.69 -14.16
CA VAL A 173 9.51 6.01 -14.86
C VAL A 173 9.19 5.50 -16.26
N SER A 174 7.95 5.62 -16.74
CA SER A 174 7.66 5.42 -18.16
C SER A 174 8.08 6.64 -18.96
N ARG A 175 8.72 6.40 -20.11
CA ARG A 175 9.06 7.45 -21.09
C ARG A 175 7.80 7.92 -21.85
N LEU A 176 6.90 8.55 -21.13
CA LEU A 176 5.66 9.15 -21.62
C LEU A 176 5.77 10.66 -21.61
N ASN A 177 5.07 11.31 -22.54
CA ASN A 177 5.03 12.76 -22.73
C ASN A 177 6.39 13.41 -23.01
N GLU A 178 7.33 12.66 -23.60
CA GLU A 178 8.62 13.20 -24.07
C GLU A 178 8.55 13.66 -25.54
N THR A 179 7.69 13.00 -26.33
CA THR A 179 7.44 13.28 -27.75
C THR A 179 5.94 13.15 -28.06
N PRO A 180 5.44 13.67 -29.20
CA PRO A 180 4.06 13.46 -29.61
C PRO A 180 3.64 11.98 -29.70
N GLU A 181 4.55 11.09 -30.08
CA GLU A 181 4.29 9.66 -30.24
C GLU A 181 4.23 8.91 -28.90
N SER A 182 4.82 9.48 -27.85
CA SER A 182 4.81 8.93 -26.48
C SER A 182 3.75 9.59 -25.59
N HIS A 183 2.79 10.30 -26.19
CA HIS A 183 1.77 11.05 -25.45
C HIS A 183 0.81 10.14 -24.69
N MET A 184 0.53 10.52 -23.44
CA MET A 184 -0.51 9.93 -22.59
C MET A 184 -1.55 10.98 -22.25
N GLU A 185 -2.82 10.59 -22.33
CA GLU A 185 -3.95 11.40 -21.85
C GLU A 185 -4.41 10.94 -20.47
N GLY A 186 -4.66 11.90 -19.57
CA GLY A 186 -5.04 11.63 -18.19
C GLY A 186 -3.85 11.22 -17.31
N GLY A 187 -4.09 10.40 -16.29
CA GLY A 187 -3.01 9.84 -15.45
C GLY A 187 -2.26 10.86 -14.57
N ALA A 188 -2.74 12.10 -14.46
CA ALA A 188 -2.14 13.09 -13.57
C ALA A 188 -2.33 12.67 -12.11
N PHE A 189 -1.30 12.91 -11.31
CA PHE A 189 -1.38 12.76 -9.87
C PHE A 189 -2.14 13.96 -9.28
N TYR A 190 -2.93 13.74 -8.24
CA TYR A 190 -3.48 14.83 -7.44
C TYR A 190 -3.39 14.53 -5.95
N ALA A 191 -3.21 15.57 -5.13
CA ALA A 191 -3.29 15.49 -3.68
C ALA A 191 -4.03 16.70 -3.11
N ASN A 192 -4.72 16.54 -1.98
CA ASN A 192 -5.34 17.65 -1.27
C ASN A 192 -4.50 18.06 -0.04
N THR A 193 -4.07 19.31 -0.02
CA THR A 193 -3.16 19.88 0.99
C THR A 193 -3.82 20.19 2.34
N ARG A 194 -5.16 20.14 2.42
CA ARG A 194 -5.87 20.17 3.72
C ARG A 194 -5.68 18.86 4.50
N GLY A 195 -5.10 17.83 3.87
CA GLY A 195 -4.69 16.61 4.55
C GLY A 195 -5.85 15.87 5.23
N LEU A 196 -5.69 15.58 6.52
CA LEU A 196 -6.64 14.81 7.30
C LEU A 196 -8.03 15.46 7.39
N ASP A 197 -8.13 16.80 7.37
CA ASP A 197 -9.43 17.48 7.41
C ASP A 197 -10.26 17.15 6.18
N HIS A 198 -9.65 17.19 4.99
CA HIS A 198 -10.31 16.78 3.75
C HIS A 198 -10.54 15.27 3.71
N TYR A 199 -9.61 14.47 4.24
CA TYR A 199 -9.82 13.02 4.34
C TYR A 199 -11.01 12.66 5.24
N LYS A 200 -11.27 13.44 6.30
CA LYS A 200 -12.43 13.26 7.19
C LYS A 200 -13.77 13.53 6.48
N GLU A 201 -13.78 14.44 5.52
CA GLU A 201 -14.97 14.82 4.75
C GLU A 201 -15.34 13.73 3.72
N HIS A 202 -14.35 13.12 3.07
CA HIS A 202 -14.58 12.21 1.95
C HIS A 202 -14.41 10.72 2.30
N GLY A 203 -13.59 10.40 3.30
CA GLY A 203 -13.31 9.03 3.72
C GLY A 203 -12.43 8.24 2.74
N TYR A 204 -12.17 6.98 3.09
CA TYR A 204 -11.39 6.07 2.26
C TYR A 204 -12.13 5.77 0.96
N LYS A 205 -11.54 6.11 -0.19
CA LYS A 205 -12.15 5.87 -1.51
C LYS A 205 -13.57 6.43 -1.59
N GLU A 206 -13.77 7.64 -1.06
CA GLU A 206 -15.03 8.39 -1.16
C GLU A 206 -16.20 7.74 -0.40
N SER A 207 -15.91 6.88 0.58
CA SER A 207 -16.94 6.15 1.34
C SER A 207 -17.83 7.04 2.22
N VAL A 208 -17.45 8.30 2.47
CA VAL A 208 -18.25 9.27 3.23
C VAL A 208 -18.92 10.28 2.29
N ALA A 209 -18.17 10.86 1.35
CA ALA A 209 -18.69 11.81 0.38
C ALA A 209 -17.88 11.76 -0.93
N PRO A 210 -18.54 11.97 -2.09
CA PRO A 210 -17.85 12.03 -3.37
C PRO A 210 -16.91 13.24 -3.44
N LEU A 211 -15.85 13.12 -4.23
CA LEU A 211 -14.95 14.23 -4.52
C LEU A 211 -15.60 15.25 -5.47
N PRO A 212 -15.08 16.50 -5.47
CA PRO A 212 -15.43 17.48 -6.50
C PRO A 212 -15.07 16.99 -7.91
N SER A 213 -15.65 17.61 -8.94
CA SER A 213 -15.28 17.32 -10.34
C SER A 213 -13.82 17.72 -10.63
N LEU A 214 -13.24 17.18 -11.70
CA LEU A 214 -11.87 17.53 -12.08
C LEU A 214 -11.70 19.04 -12.35
N ASP A 215 -12.68 19.68 -12.98
CA ASP A 215 -12.67 21.13 -13.23
C ASP A 215 -12.66 21.93 -11.92
N GLN A 216 -13.37 21.44 -10.90
CA GLN A 216 -13.35 22.03 -9.56
C GLN A 216 -11.99 21.79 -8.87
N MET A 217 -11.45 20.57 -8.92
CA MET A 217 -10.13 20.26 -8.36
C MET A 217 -9.01 21.12 -8.98
N THR A 218 -9.07 21.39 -10.29
CA THR A 218 -8.04 22.18 -10.97
C THR A 218 -8.10 23.68 -10.66
N THR A 219 -9.22 24.16 -10.11
CA THR A 219 -9.39 25.57 -9.71
C THR A 219 -9.33 25.79 -8.19
N ASP A 220 -9.49 24.72 -7.41
CA ASP A 220 -9.34 24.74 -5.96
C ASP A 220 -7.86 24.74 -5.55
N ALA A 221 -7.42 25.81 -4.88
CA ALA A 221 -6.04 25.99 -4.43
C ALA A 221 -5.58 24.93 -3.41
N SER A 222 -6.51 24.20 -2.77
CA SER A 222 -6.16 23.09 -1.88
C SER A 222 -5.73 21.83 -2.63
N TYR A 223 -6.09 21.69 -3.90
CA TYR A 223 -5.67 20.58 -4.75
C TYR A 223 -4.38 20.91 -5.50
N VAL A 224 -3.41 20.01 -5.39
CA VAL A 224 -2.19 20.06 -6.21
C VAL A 224 -2.29 18.96 -7.26
N VAL A 225 -2.49 19.36 -8.51
CA VAL A 225 -2.55 18.45 -9.67
C VAL A 225 -1.22 18.49 -10.40
N VAL A 226 -0.57 17.34 -10.54
CA VAL A 226 0.76 17.19 -11.14
C VAL A 226 0.66 16.31 -12.38
N PRO A 227 0.85 16.87 -13.58
CA PRO A 227 0.89 16.08 -14.82
C PRO A 227 1.98 15.02 -14.78
N TYR A 228 1.75 13.90 -15.46
CA TYR A 228 2.77 12.89 -15.64
C TYR A 228 3.91 13.43 -16.50
N LYS A 229 5.14 13.19 -16.04
CA LYS A 229 6.37 13.53 -16.76
C LYS A 229 7.46 12.53 -16.40
N TYR A 230 8.17 12.03 -17.40
CA TYR A 230 9.27 11.07 -17.20
C TYR A 230 10.32 11.61 -16.21
N LYS A 231 10.73 10.76 -15.26
CA LYS A 231 11.67 11.05 -14.16
C LYS A 231 11.24 12.17 -13.21
N ARG A 232 9.95 12.49 -13.17
CA ARG A 232 9.40 13.38 -12.13
C ARG A 232 9.17 12.59 -10.85
N GLY A 233 9.83 13.03 -9.78
CA GLY A 233 9.54 12.65 -8.41
C GLY A 233 8.56 13.64 -7.76
N ILE A 234 7.64 13.14 -6.94
CA ILE A 234 6.71 13.94 -6.13
C ILE A 234 6.86 13.44 -4.70
N VAL A 235 7.19 14.33 -3.77
CA VAL A 235 7.26 14.05 -2.33
C VAL A 235 6.18 14.85 -1.64
N MET A 236 5.45 14.22 -0.72
CA MET A 236 4.40 14.88 0.04
C MET A 236 4.36 14.41 1.49
N ASP A 237 3.76 15.23 2.34
CA ASP A 237 3.34 14.84 3.68
C ASP A 237 2.45 13.58 3.59
N GLY A 238 2.75 12.56 4.40
CA GLY A 238 1.98 11.31 4.39
C GLY A 238 0.50 11.48 4.79
N ASN A 239 0.14 12.63 5.37
CA ASN A 239 -1.24 12.98 5.68
C ASN A 239 -2.05 13.49 4.48
N PHE A 240 -1.44 13.67 3.31
CA PHE A 240 -2.15 14.19 2.13
C PHE A 240 -2.91 13.06 1.42
N PRO A 241 -4.26 13.11 1.41
CA PRO A 241 -5.02 12.19 0.62
C PRO A 241 -4.91 12.55 -0.85
N HIS A 242 -4.82 11.55 -1.70
CA HIS A 242 -4.39 11.67 -3.07
C HIS A 242 -4.95 10.55 -3.94
N GLY A 243 -4.72 10.67 -5.24
CA GLY A 243 -5.10 9.67 -6.23
C GLY A 243 -4.54 10.01 -7.60
N SER A 244 -5.08 9.36 -8.63
CA SER A 244 -4.76 9.69 -10.02
C SER A 244 -6.01 9.93 -10.83
N ILE A 245 -5.94 10.90 -11.75
CA ILE A 245 -6.92 11.03 -12.83
C ILE A 245 -6.86 9.75 -13.69
N PRO A 246 -8.00 9.20 -14.13
CA PRO A 246 -8.01 8.04 -15.03
C PRO A 246 -7.15 8.25 -16.27
N VAL A 247 -6.48 7.20 -16.72
CA VAL A 247 -5.76 7.20 -18.00
C VAL A 247 -6.75 6.92 -19.12
N SER A 248 -6.96 7.88 -20.04
CA SER A 248 -7.88 7.71 -21.17
C SER A 248 -7.19 7.19 -22.43
N ALA A 249 -5.90 7.49 -22.60
CA ALA A 249 -5.10 7.03 -23.73
C ALA A 249 -3.64 6.80 -23.34
N LEU A 250 -3.05 5.74 -23.90
CA LEU A 250 -1.63 5.40 -23.80
C LEU A 250 -1.09 5.00 -25.18
N PRO A 251 0.20 5.22 -25.46
CA PRO A 251 0.85 4.68 -26.66
C PRO A 251 0.75 3.15 -26.70
N TYR A 252 0.74 2.60 -27.92
CA TYR A 252 0.66 1.15 -28.14
C TYR A 252 1.78 0.40 -27.41
N ASP A 253 1.46 -0.76 -26.84
CA ASP A 253 2.36 -1.63 -26.06
C ASP A 253 3.16 -0.94 -24.94
N THR A 254 2.69 0.22 -24.46
CA THR A 254 3.35 0.96 -23.39
C THR A 254 2.57 0.86 -22.08
N ALA A 255 3.24 0.41 -21.03
CA ALA A 255 2.71 0.50 -19.67
C ALA A 255 3.05 1.86 -19.03
N ARG A 256 2.11 2.45 -18.28
CA ARG A 256 2.42 3.51 -17.33
C ARG A 256 2.95 2.87 -16.05
N VAL A 257 4.13 3.28 -15.60
CA VAL A 257 4.79 2.77 -14.40
C VAL A 257 4.97 3.93 -13.42
N VAL A 258 4.53 3.66 -12.20
CA VAL A 258 4.72 4.53 -11.04
C VAL A 258 5.42 3.72 -9.96
N VAL A 259 6.43 4.34 -9.34
CA VAL A 259 7.12 3.81 -8.17
C VAL A 259 6.71 4.64 -6.98
N GLY A 260 6.21 4.00 -5.92
CA GLY A 260 5.83 4.66 -4.68
C GLY A 260 6.83 4.41 -3.55
N PHE A 261 6.88 5.34 -2.62
CA PHE A 261 7.75 5.32 -1.45
C PHE A 261 6.95 5.72 -0.22
N ASN A 262 7.05 4.94 0.85
CA ASN A 262 6.44 5.27 2.12
C ASN A 262 7.51 5.24 3.21
N LEU A 263 7.83 6.41 3.77
CA LEU A 263 8.82 6.58 4.82
C LEU A 263 8.14 6.36 6.17
N PHE A 264 8.57 5.33 6.89
CA PHE A 264 7.99 4.94 8.17
C PHE A 264 8.97 5.18 9.31
N ASN A 265 8.44 5.67 10.42
CA ASN A 265 9.22 5.86 11.64
C ASN A 265 9.53 4.52 12.35
N HIS A 266 10.27 4.58 13.45
CA HIS A 266 10.63 3.40 14.25
C HIS A 266 9.47 2.72 14.99
N GLU A 267 8.32 3.39 15.15
CA GLU A 267 7.15 2.81 15.81
C GLU A 267 6.43 1.82 14.88
N ILE A 268 6.22 2.18 13.60
CA ILE A 268 5.50 1.35 12.62
C ILE A 268 6.42 0.61 11.64
N GLY A 269 7.67 1.06 11.48
CA GLY A 269 8.65 0.53 10.54
C GLY A 269 8.81 -1.00 10.58
N PRO A 270 8.95 -1.65 11.75
CA PRO A 270 9.03 -3.11 11.82
C PRO A 270 7.79 -3.84 11.27
N HIS A 271 6.60 -3.26 11.41
CA HIS A 271 5.37 -3.84 10.86
C HIS A 271 5.32 -3.71 9.33
N ALA A 272 5.74 -2.56 8.81
CA ALA A 272 5.87 -2.33 7.37
C ALA A 272 6.97 -3.20 6.74
N GLU A 273 8.11 -3.38 7.40
CA GLU A 273 9.18 -4.28 6.96
C GLU A 273 8.72 -5.74 6.92
N ALA A 274 7.92 -6.18 7.89
CA ALA A 274 7.41 -7.54 7.94
C ALA A 274 6.48 -7.85 6.76
N TYR A 275 5.75 -6.85 6.24
CA TYR A 275 4.83 -6.99 5.11
C TYR A 275 4.89 -5.75 4.21
N PRO A 276 5.97 -5.58 3.44
CA PRO A 276 6.11 -4.41 2.58
C PRO A 276 4.98 -4.41 1.57
N GLU A 277 4.37 -3.26 1.34
CA GLU A 277 3.28 -3.12 0.39
C GLU A 277 3.68 -3.72 -0.96
N HIS A 278 2.72 -4.40 -1.60
CA HIS A 278 2.94 -5.08 -2.89
C HIS A 278 4.01 -6.19 -2.90
N SER A 279 4.65 -6.52 -1.78
CA SER A 279 5.54 -7.70 -1.69
C SER A 279 4.78 -9.01 -1.88
N ALA A 280 5.48 -10.08 -2.23
CA ALA A 280 4.89 -11.42 -2.36
C ALA A 280 4.20 -11.86 -1.05
N LYS A 281 4.80 -11.53 0.10
CA LYS A 281 4.28 -11.85 1.42
C LYS A 281 3.00 -11.06 1.74
N PHE A 282 2.99 -9.77 1.43
CA PHE A 282 1.83 -8.89 1.55
C PHE A 282 0.66 -9.38 0.68
N ASN A 283 0.91 -9.57 -0.63
CA ASN A 283 -0.11 -9.99 -1.58
C ASN A 283 -0.74 -11.34 -1.21
N LYS A 284 0.06 -12.26 -0.66
CA LYS A 284 -0.45 -13.53 -0.15
C LYS A 284 -1.37 -13.34 1.06
N TYR A 285 -1.04 -12.42 1.96
CA TYR A 285 -1.88 -12.13 3.12
C TYR A 285 -3.18 -11.44 2.72
N VAL A 286 -3.11 -10.35 1.95
CA VAL A 286 -4.29 -9.59 1.52
C VAL A 286 -5.27 -10.48 0.77
N LYS A 287 -4.78 -11.34 -0.15
CA LYS A 287 -5.64 -12.33 -0.83
C LYS A 287 -6.32 -13.29 0.14
N VAL A 288 -5.64 -13.72 1.20
CA VAL A 288 -6.24 -14.57 2.24
C VAL A 288 -7.27 -13.79 3.07
N ALA A 289 -6.96 -12.55 3.46
CA ALA A 289 -7.84 -11.70 4.25
C ALA A 289 -9.12 -11.31 3.48
N GLN A 290 -8.99 -10.93 2.20
CA GLN A 290 -10.11 -10.67 1.28
C GLN A 290 -10.92 -11.94 1.02
N ALA A 291 -10.27 -13.09 0.84
CA ALA A 291 -10.98 -14.35 0.66
C ALA A 291 -11.69 -14.83 1.95
N ALA A 292 -11.18 -14.49 3.13
CA ALA A 292 -11.87 -14.71 4.40
C ALA A 292 -13.07 -13.76 4.56
N ALA A 293 -12.92 -12.49 4.15
CA ALA A 293 -13.98 -11.48 4.13
C ALA A 293 -15.16 -11.87 3.23
N ALA A 294 -14.86 -12.35 2.02
CA ALA A 294 -15.88 -12.78 1.07
C ALA A 294 -16.64 -14.04 1.52
N LYS A 295 -16.15 -14.75 2.55
CA LYS A 295 -16.67 -16.01 3.07
C LYS A 295 -17.53 -15.88 4.33
N THR A 296 -17.78 -14.68 4.84
CA THR A 296 -18.87 -14.45 5.80
C THR A 296 -20.26 -14.56 5.15
N ALA A 297 -20.33 -14.69 3.81
CA ALA A 297 -21.49 -15.27 3.13
C ALA A 297 -21.53 -16.79 3.33
N THR A 298 -22.65 -17.30 3.86
CA THR A 298 -22.88 -18.67 4.37
C THR A 298 -22.27 -19.79 3.50
N LEU A 299 -21.27 -20.51 4.04
CA LEU A 299 -20.69 -21.70 3.43
C LEU A 299 -21.65 -22.89 3.57
N SER A 300 -22.26 -23.35 2.47
CA SER A 300 -23.03 -24.59 2.42
C SER A 300 -22.24 -25.71 1.74
N MET A 301 -22.49 -26.95 2.15
CA MET A 301 -21.93 -28.15 1.49
C MET A 301 -22.29 -28.20 -0.01
N ALA A 302 -23.41 -27.61 -0.40
CA ALA A 302 -23.87 -27.51 -1.79
C ALA A 302 -23.04 -26.50 -2.61
N SER A 303 -22.62 -25.36 -2.02
CA SER A 303 -21.79 -24.37 -2.73
C SER A 303 -20.37 -24.88 -2.98
N ILE A 304 -19.79 -25.58 -2.00
CA ILE A 304 -18.45 -26.18 -2.09
C ILE A 304 -18.37 -27.24 -3.20
N LYS A 305 -19.42 -28.07 -3.36
CA LYS A 305 -19.47 -29.10 -4.42
C LYS A 305 -19.61 -28.51 -5.82
N ARG A 306 -20.19 -27.31 -5.96
CA ARG A 306 -20.41 -26.64 -7.26
C ARG A 306 -19.19 -25.86 -7.77
N CYS A 307 -18.19 -25.55 -6.95
CA CYS A 307 -17.05 -24.72 -7.35
C CYS A 307 -15.68 -25.39 -7.08
N PRO A 308 -15.02 -25.96 -8.10
CA PRO A 308 -13.70 -26.59 -7.97
C PRO A 308 -12.61 -25.67 -7.38
N ARG A 309 -12.69 -24.36 -7.65
CA ARG A 309 -11.77 -23.35 -7.09
C ARG A 309 -11.97 -23.17 -5.58
N GLN A 310 -13.21 -23.25 -5.09
CA GLN A 310 -13.50 -23.20 -3.64
C GLN A 310 -12.98 -24.44 -2.92
N ALA A 311 -13.11 -25.62 -3.52
CA ALA A 311 -12.55 -26.87 -2.99
C ALA A 311 -11.01 -26.83 -2.94
N ALA A 312 -10.36 -26.31 -3.98
CA ALA A 312 -8.90 -26.13 -4.01
C ALA A 312 -8.40 -25.16 -2.92
N PHE A 313 -9.12 -24.05 -2.72
CA PHE A 313 -8.79 -23.09 -1.67
C PHE A 313 -9.01 -23.63 -0.25
N LEU A 314 -10.07 -24.41 -0.01
CA LEU A 314 -10.27 -25.12 1.26
C LEU A 314 -9.16 -26.14 1.53
N ARG A 315 -8.71 -26.88 0.51
CA ARG A 315 -7.55 -27.78 0.63
C ARG A 315 -6.28 -27.02 0.96
N PHE A 316 -6.07 -25.84 0.37
CA PHE A 316 -4.93 -24.98 0.69
C PHE A 316 -4.97 -24.48 2.14
N LEU A 317 -6.13 -24.05 2.63
CA LEU A 317 -6.32 -23.63 4.03
C LEU A 317 -6.10 -24.78 5.00
N LEU A 318 -6.65 -25.97 4.72
CA LEU A 318 -6.44 -27.19 5.49
C LEU A 318 -4.96 -27.58 5.53
N ARG A 319 -4.26 -27.49 4.39
CA ARG A 319 -2.83 -27.76 4.31
C ARG A 319 -2.04 -26.77 5.18
N LYS A 320 -2.34 -25.48 5.10
CA LYS A 320 -1.68 -24.44 5.92
C LYS A 320 -1.98 -24.57 7.40
N ALA A 321 -3.20 -24.97 7.77
CA ALA A 321 -3.57 -25.22 9.14
C ALA A 321 -2.83 -26.45 9.71
N LYS A 322 -2.65 -27.50 8.91
CA LYS A 322 -1.84 -28.67 9.27
C LYS A 322 -0.34 -28.33 9.37
N GLU A 323 0.21 -27.56 8.44
CA GLU A 323 1.60 -27.08 8.48
C GLU A 323 1.91 -26.22 9.73
N LYS A 324 0.89 -25.55 10.29
CA LYS A 324 1.01 -24.73 11.51
C LYS A 324 0.53 -25.44 12.78
N ASN A 325 0.29 -26.76 12.74
CA ASN A 325 -0.27 -27.55 13.84
C ASN A 325 -1.58 -27.00 14.44
N LEU A 326 -2.37 -26.26 13.65
CA LEU A 326 -3.66 -25.69 14.07
C LEU A 326 -4.81 -26.71 14.03
N ILE A 327 -4.58 -27.90 13.47
CA ILE A 327 -5.54 -29.01 13.42
C ILE A 327 -4.77 -30.29 13.79
N GLN A 328 -5.11 -30.89 14.93
CA GLN A 328 -4.70 -32.26 15.25
C GLN A 328 -5.64 -33.23 14.51
N ASN A 329 -5.07 -34.28 13.91
CA ASN A 329 -5.86 -35.32 13.24
C ASN A 329 -6.71 -36.10 14.27
N ALA A 330 -7.92 -35.62 14.59
CA ALA A 330 -9.07 -36.43 14.99
C ALA A 330 -10.22 -35.52 15.43
N THR A 331 -11.31 -35.56 14.65
CA THR A 331 -12.75 -35.57 15.01
C THR A 331 -13.56 -34.78 13.98
N PHE A 332 -13.68 -35.33 12.78
CA PHE A 332 -14.92 -35.17 12.02
C PHE A 332 -15.80 -36.37 12.39
N VAL A 333 -16.44 -36.32 13.57
CA VAL A 333 -17.54 -37.25 13.86
C VAL A 333 -18.77 -36.66 13.18
N GLY A 334 -19.03 -37.10 11.95
CA GLY A 334 -20.30 -36.82 11.31
C GLY A 334 -21.41 -37.47 12.13
N ARG A 335 -22.31 -36.66 12.70
CA ARG A 335 -23.63 -37.16 13.12
C ARG A 335 -24.39 -37.51 11.85
N SER A 336 -24.37 -38.78 11.47
CA SER A 336 -25.35 -39.36 10.56
C SER A 336 -26.67 -39.48 11.32
N SER A 337 -27.61 -38.58 11.03
CA SER A 337 -29.01 -38.77 11.39
C SER A 337 -29.60 -39.84 10.48
N ASN A 338 -29.55 -41.10 10.92
CA ASN A 338 -30.42 -42.14 10.39
C ASN A 338 -31.78 -42.01 11.08
N THR A 339 -32.70 -41.29 10.46
CA THR A 339 -34.14 -41.50 10.68
C THR A 339 -34.57 -42.64 9.78
N ALA A 340 -34.58 -43.85 10.30
CA ALA A 340 -35.32 -44.97 9.74
C ALA A 340 -36.73 -44.93 10.32
N ALA A 341 -37.71 -45.01 9.43
CA ALA A 341 -39.13 -45.10 9.71
C ALA A 341 -39.49 -46.39 10.47
N THR A 342 -40.43 -46.25 11.40
CA THR A 342 -41.56 -47.18 11.59
C THR A 342 -42.73 -46.37 12.10
#